data_AF-A0A642C490-F1
#
_entry.id   AF-A0A642C490-F1
#
_cell.length_a   1.000
_cell.length_b   1.000
_cell.length_c   1.000
_cell.angle_alpha   90.00
_cell.angle_beta   90.00
_cell.angle_gamma   90.00
#
_symmetry.space_group_name_H-M   'P 1'
#
loop_
_entity.id
_entity.type
_entity.pdbx_description
1 polymer ?
#
loop_
_entity_poly.entity_id
_entity_poly.type
_entity_poly.pdbx_seq_one_letter_code
_entity_poly.pdbx_strand_id
1 'polypeptide(L)'
;VSNIVMSNIKQEAVVLNLKYSQMPAEAKSERTPIFRNVHISGMTVTDVKTPIKIVGLEEAPISDIVLRDIHIQGARQKCIFEDCERITMDDVIINGEEMKLK
;
A
#
# COMPACT_ATOMS: atom_id res chain seq x y z
N VAL A 1 12.52 1.33 -0.90
CA VAL A 1 12.90 1.66 0.48
C VAL A 1 13.01 0.36 1.28
N SER A 2 13.93 0.26 2.24
CA SER A 2 14.14 -1.00 2.96
C SER A 2 14.66 -0.83 4.39
N ASN A 3 14.52 -1.87 5.21
CA ASN A 3 15.00 -1.94 6.60
C ASN A 3 14.37 -0.87 7.49
N ILE A 4 13.06 -0.97 7.69
CA ILE A 4 12.25 0.03 8.39
C ILE A 4 11.61 -0.62 9.62
N VAL A 5 11.73 0.07 10.77
CA VAL A 5 11.00 -0.27 12.00
C VAL A 5 10.06 0.89 12.32
N MET A 6 8.78 0.58 12.49
CA MET A 6 7.73 1.54 12.85
C MET A 6 6.99 1.06 14.10
N SER A 7 6.61 1.98 14.98
CA SER A 7 5.82 1.66 16.17
C SER A 7 4.79 2.75 16.45
N ASN A 8 3.63 2.34 16.97
CA ASN A 8 2.55 3.23 17.41
C ASN A 8 2.10 4.23 16.32
N ILE A 9 1.89 3.72 15.11
CA ILE A 9 1.46 4.53 13.96
C ILE A 9 -0.04 4.82 14.05
N LYS A 10 -0.40 6.11 14.08
CA LYS A 10 -1.78 6.56 14.33
C LYS A 10 -2.74 6.26 13.17
N GLN A 11 -2.27 6.26 11.93
CA GLN A 11 -3.08 6.05 10.72
C GLN A 11 -2.48 4.90 9.89
N GLU A 12 -1.88 5.18 8.74
CA GLU A 12 -1.29 4.19 7.84
C GLU A 12 0.22 3.98 8.05
N ALA A 13 0.71 2.74 8.02
CA ALA A 13 2.16 2.48 7.98
C ALA A 13 2.72 2.64 6.55
N VAL A 14 1.97 2.19 5.54
CA VAL A 14 2.27 2.44 4.13
C VAL A 14 1.03 3.03 3.46
N VAL A 15 1.20 4.20 2.81
CA VAL A 15 0.15 4.85 2.03
C VAL A 15 0.65 5.27 0.66
N LEU A 16 0.01 4.76 -0.39
CA LEU A 16 0.13 5.22 -1.77
C LEU A 16 -1.28 5.62 -2.21
N ASN A 17 -1.56 6.91 -2.35
CA ASN A 17 -2.93 7.38 -2.60
C ASN A 17 -2.95 8.47 -3.68
N LEU A 18 -3.57 8.17 -4.82
CA LEU A 18 -3.85 9.15 -5.88
C LEU A 18 -5.19 9.87 -5.68
N LYS A 19 -6.11 9.34 -4.86
CA LYS A 19 -7.34 10.00 -4.42
C LYS A 19 -7.08 10.94 -3.23
N TYR A 20 -6.14 11.86 -3.38
CA TYR A 20 -5.76 12.81 -2.31
C TYR A 20 -6.63 14.08 -2.27
N SER A 21 -7.42 14.33 -3.31
CA SER A 21 -8.38 15.44 -3.40
C SER A 21 -9.66 14.98 -4.09
N GLN A 22 -10.78 15.68 -3.83
CA GLN A 22 -12.01 15.46 -4.59
C GLN A 22 -11.84 16.06 -5.98
N MET A 23 -11.56 15.21 -6.97
CA MET A 23 -11.53 15.57 -8.38
C MET A 23 -12.57 14.73 -9.12
N PRO A 24 -13.24 15.29 -10.15
CA PRO A 24 -14.08 14.49 -11.03
C PRO A 24 -13.22 13.44 -11.75
N ALA A 25 -13.82 12.30 -12.08
CA ALA A 25 -13.17 11.32 -12.93
C ALA A 25 -12.93 11.92 -14.32
N GLU A 26 -11.69 11.84 -14.80
CA GLU A 26 -11.29 12.35 -16.12
C GLU A 26 -10.61 11.23 -16.92
N ALA A 27 -10.62 11.34 -18.25
CA ALA A 27 -9.85 10.43 -19.08
C ALA A 27 -8.35 10.64 -18.83
N LYS A 28 -7.58 9.56 -18.93
CA LYS A 28 -6.12 9.60 -18.81
C LYS A 28 -5.52 10.63 -19.76
N SER A 29 -4.67 11.50 -19.23
CA SER A 29 -3.99 12.56 -19.97
C SER A 29 -2.53 12.72 -19.52
N GLU A 30 -1.79 13.63 -20.14
CA GLU A 30 -0.44 14.01 -19.72
C GLU A 30 -0.38 14.56 -18.28
N ARG A 31 -1.52 15.02 -17.74
CA ARG A 31 -1.63 15.50 -16.36
C ARG A 31 -1.86 14.38 -15.35
N THR A 32 -2.23 13.19 -15.81
CA THR A 32 -2.53 12.06 -14.94
C THR A 32 -1.21 11.53 -14.35
N PRO A 33 -1.06 11.53 -13.01
CA PRO A 33 0.17 11.10 -12.36
C PRO A 33 0.42 9.61 -12.61
N ILE A 34 1.69 9.25 -12.76
CA ILE A 34 2.13 7.87 -12.89
C ILE A 34 2.76 7.44 -11.58
N PHE A 35 2.17 6.44 -10.93
CA PHE A 35 2.71 5.87 -9.70
C PHE A 35 2.99 4.37 -9.92
N ARG A 36 4.27 4.02 -10.11
CA ARG A 36 4.69 2.64 -10.37
C ARG A 36 6.11 2.33 -9.90
N ASN A 37 6.47 1.05 -9.89
CA ASN A 37 7.81 0.55 -9.63
C ASN A 37 8.32 0.91 -8.22
N VAL A 38 7.48 0.69 -7.21
CA VAL A 38 7.81 0.95 -5.80
C VAL A 38 8.12 -0.37 -5.11
N HIS A 39 9.28 -0.43 -4.45
CA HIS A 39 9.74 -1.62 -3.74
C HIS A 39 9.91 -1.28 -2.27
N ILE A 40 9.22 -2.01 -1.39
CA ILE A 40 9.31 -1.90 0.06
C ILE A 40 9.71 -3.26 0.61
N SER A 41 10.82 -3.32 1.35
CA SER A 41 11.30 -4.59 1.90
C SER A 41 11.90 -4.52 3.29
N GLY A 42 11.78 -5.60 4.08
CA GLY A 42 12.35 -5.68 5.43
C GLY A 42 11.71 -4.64 6.34
N MET A 43 10.42 -4.79 6.59
CA MET A 43 9.62 -3.82 7.35
C MET A 43 8.94 -4.49 8.53
N THR A 44 9.20 -4.00 9.74
CA THR A 44 8.50 -4.44 10.95
C THR A 44 7.68 -3.30 11.53
N VAL A 45 6.40 -3.56 11.79
CA VAL A 45 5.47 -2.55 12.34
C VAL A 45 4.75 -3.09 13.56
N THR A 46 4.71 -2.31 14.63
CA THR A 46 3.89 -2.59 15.82
C THR A 46 2.86 -1.48 16.04
N ASP A 47 1.62 -1.87 16.35
CA ASP A 47 0.49 -0.99 16.65
C ASP A 47 0.22 0.06 15.57
N VAL A 48 -0.61 -0.29 14.59
CA VAL A 48 -1.02 0.60 13.50
C VAL A 48 -2.52 0.59 13.31
N LYS A 49 -3.12 1.70 12.89
CA LYS A 49 -4.54 1.69 12.53
C LYS A 49 -4.77 0.91 11.24
N THR A 50 -4.17 1.34 10.12
CA THR A 50 -4.27 0.69 8.82
C THR A 50 -2.89 0.23 8.36
N PRO A 51 -2.67 -1.07 8.14
CA PRO A 51 -1.35 -1.59 7.81
C PRO A 51 -0.82 -1.05 6.47
N ILE A 52 -1.53 -1.33 5.37
CA ILE A 52 -1.13 -0.92 4.02
C ILE A 52 -2.36 -0.37 3.29
N LYS A 53 -2.20 0.78 2.65
CA LYS A 53 -3.22 1.43 1.83
C LYS A 53 -2.64 1.81 0.48
N ILE A 54 -3.13 1.19 -0.59
CA ILE A 54 -2.80 1.51 -1.98
C ILE A 54 -4.11 1.83 -2.70
N VAL A 55 -4.25 3.07 -3.16
CA VAL A 55 -5.46 3.57 -3.81
C VAL A 55 -5.05 4.36 -5.05
N GLY A 56 -5.28 3.78 -6.23
CA GLY A 56 -5.06 4.42 -7.52
C GLY A 56 -6.28 5.18 -8.04
N LEU A 57 -6.25 5.48 -9.33
CA LEU A 57 -7.39 5.99 -10.09
C LEU A 57 -7.80 4.92 -11.11
N GLU A 58 -9.08 4.88 -11.49
CA GLU A 58 -9.58 3.91 -12.47
C GLU A 58 -8.82 4.03 -13.80
N GLU A 59 -8.57 5.26 -14.25
CA GLU A 59 -7.81 5.57 -15.48
C GLU A 59 -6.29 5.47 -15.31
N ALA A 60 -5.80 5.43 -14.07
CA ALA A 60 -4.37 5.30 -13.75
C ALA A 60 -4.15 4.45 -12.49
N PRO A 61 -4.25 3.11 -12.63
CA PRO A 61 -4.00 2.21 -11.53
C PRO A 61 -2.56 2.33 -11.02
N ILE A 62 -2.39 2.29 -9.69
CA ILE A 62 -1.05 2.16 -9.09
C ILE A 62 -0.55 0.76 -9.42
N SER A 63 0.67 0.66 -9.95
CA SER A 63 1.14 -0.64 -10.43
C SER A 63 2.61 -0.95 -10.20
N ASP A 64 2.99 -2.22 -10.38
CA ASP A 64 4.36 -2.68 -10.22
C ASP A 64 4.91 -2.38 -8.82
N ILE A 65 4.16 -2.77 -7.80
CA ILE A 65 4.53 -2.59 -6.39
C ILE A 65 5.03 -3.92 -5.84
N VAL A 66 6.18 -3.92 -5.19
CA VAL A 66 6.75 -5.11 -4.55
C VAL A 66 6.82 -4.86 -3.04
N LEU A 67 6.15 -5.73 -2.30
CA LEU A 67 6.14 -5.78 -0.85
C LEU A 67 6.76 -7.10 -0.41
N ARG A 68 7.93 -7.05 0.23
CA ARG A 68 8.66 -8.25 0.64
C ARG A 68 9.10 -8.21 2.09
N ASP A 69 9.01 -9.31 2.83
CA ASP A 69 9.54 -9.40 4.20
C ASP A 69 8.95 -8.26 5.06
N ILE A 70 7.62 -8.26 5.17
CA ILE A 70 6.85 -7.22 5.86
C ILE A 70 6.02 -7.86 6.95
N HIS A 71 6.35 -7.61 8.20
CA HIS A 71 5.65 -8.17 9.36
C HIS A 71 4.99 -7.05 10.16
N ILE A 72 3.67 -7.07 10.25
CA ILE A 72 2.88 -6.07 10.97
C ILE A 72 2.08 -6.75 12.08
N GLN A 73 2.16 -6.21 13.29
CA GLN A 73 1.42 -6.67 14.46
C GLN A 73 0.61 -5.52 15.06
N GLY A 74 -0.56 -5.82 15.60
CA GLY A 74 -1.46 -4.81 16.19
C GLY A 74 -2.13 -3.90 15.16
N ALA A 75 -2.31 -4.38 13.93
CA ALA A 75 -3.13 -3.68 12.93
C ALA A 75 -4.61 -3.69 13.33
N ARG A 76 -5.23 -2.52 13.44
CA ARG A 76 -6.64 -2.38 13.90
C ARG A 76 -7.66 -2.45 12.76
N GLN A 77 -7.21 -2.30 11.52
CA GLN A 77 -8.02 -2.34 10.30
C GLN A 77 -7.35 -3.23 9.25
N LYS A 78 -8.12 -3.59 8.23
CA LYS A 78 -7.63 -4.35 7.07
C LYS A 78 -6.75 -3.48 6.17
N CYS A 79 -5.92 -4.13 5.34
CA CYS A 79 -5.29 -3.44 4.23
C CYS A 79 -6.37 -2.97 3.23
N ILE A 80 -6.05 -1.90 2.50
CA ILE A 80 -6.91 -1.30 1.49
C ILE A 80 -6.16 -1.30 0.16
N PHE A 81 -6.76 -1.93 -0.85
CA PHE A 81 -6.24 -2.00 -2.21
C PHE A 81 -7.37 -1.64 -3.17
N GLU A 82 -7.25 -0.51 -3.85
CA GLU A 82 -8.21 -0.01 -4.83
C GLU A 82 -7.46 0.47 -6.07
N ASP A 83 -7.98 0.16 -7.25
CA ASP A 83 -7.44 0.62 -8.53
C ASP A 83 -5.92 0.40 -8.61
N CYS A 84 -5.50 -0.85 -8.36
CA CYS A 84 -4.09 -1.22 -8.35
C CYS A 84 -3.87 -2.57 -9.05
N GLU A 85 -2.73 -2.70 -9.72
CA GLU A 85 -2.41 -3.88 -10.53
C GLU A 85 -0.96 -4.32 -10.32
N ARG A 86 -0.65 -5.60 -10.57
CA ARG A 86 0.73 -6.12 -10.51
C ARG A 86 1.41 -5.80 -9.17
N ILE A 87 0.68 -6.06 -8.09
CA ILE A 87 1.20 -5.95 -6.72
C ILE A 87 1.73 -7.33 -6.33
N THR A 88 3.04 -7.41 -6.08
CA THR A 88 3.71 -8.63 -5.64
C THR A 88 3.88 -8.60 -4.13
N MET A 89 3.42 -9.64 -3.45
CA MET A 89 3.61 -9.84 -2.02
C MET A 89 4.38 -11.13 -1.78
N ASP A 90 5.44 -11.04 -0.99
CA ASP A 90 6.35 -12.14 -0.69
C ASP A 90 6.73 -12.06 0.80
N ASP A 91 6.28 -13.02 1.60
CA ASP A 91 6.42 -12.95 3.08
C ASP A 91 5.85 -11.66 3.69
N VAL A 92 4.58 -11.38 3.40
CA VAL A 92 3.84 -10.27 4.00
C VAL A 92 2.86 -10.82 5.03
N ILE A 93 3.13 -10.58 6.31
CA ILE A 93 2.37 -11.14 7.44
C ILE A 93 1.72 -9.99 8.21
N ILE A 94 0.39 -9.99 8.31
CA ILE A 94 -0.38 -8.99 9.05
C ILE A 94 -1.15 -9.69 10.17
N ASN A 95 -0.88 -9.32 11.42
CA ASN A 95 -1.48 -9.92 12.62
C ASN A 95 -1.38 -11.47 12.64
N GLY A 96 -0.27 -12.01 12.14
CA GLY A 96 -0.04 -13.47 12.08
C GLY A 96 -0.67 -14.18 10.88
N GLU A 97 -1.40 -13.46 10.01
CA GLU A 97 -1.97 -14.00 8.78
C GLU A 97 -1.13 -13.60 7.57
N GLU A 98 -0.79 -14.58 6.71
CA GLU A 98 -0.11 -14.32 5.44
C GLU A 98 -1.08 -13.62 4.48
N MET A 99 -0.68 -12.45 3.99
CA MET A 99 -1.44 -11.66 3.03
C MET A 99 -1.20 -12.18 1.61
N LYS A 100 -2.28 -12.45 0.89
CA LYS A 100 -2.26 -12.74 -0.55
C LYS A 100 -3.31 -11.89 -1.23
N LEU A 101 -2.94 -11.24 -2.34
CA LEU A 101 -3.91 -10.64 -3.23
C LEU A 101 -4.52 -11.72 -4.10
N LYS A 102 -5.84 -11.64 -4.30
CA LYS A 102 -6.59 -12.54 -5.18
C LYS A 102 -6.47 -12.09 -6.63
#